data_AF-A0AAV4QXB4-F1
#
_entry.id   AF-A0AAV4QXB4-F1
#
_cell.length_a   1.000
_cell.length_b   1.000
_cell.length_c   1.000
_cell.angle_alpha   90.00
_cell.angle_beta   90.00
_cell.angle_gamma   90.00
#
_symmetry.space_group_name_H-M   'P 1'
#
loop_
_entity.id
_entity.type
_entity.pdbx_description
1 polymer ?
#
loop_
_entity_poly.entity_id
_entity_poly.type
_entity_poly.pdbx_seq_one_letter_code
_entity_poly.pdbx_strand_id
1 'polypeptide(L)'
;MLEGQKIITSILIASTGHIIKIQDAVESYLPSAAMSQGTAYGKIYYHAWNHAFKTRNRALKNELEICLQRMTIMAVNSRKSLLWPFHSLRKDKDVAKLLYSLFHPILFRFVTNPDGIIRANTTQLFLDIFPLEDPDEGIVVTDKELNDQMLLIRDLLIDGFPIVRSVTIIGLCISMSINWEVFSEDMLKTYFKVILNDLSCDSSSSDVRCAVAKGFKVLLENPLIFPTLQTILPLLRPLFHDISDAVRIAFCQLLLRVKKISSIKYYDIVPLDHLLARMEEDKVIAKTIVNLIHNSYFPKPDPERPKEYLNTCVARCIEMIKTDRGASRIFFQHIPSFIDVEYVAQFMIHAVKTVHFYVRNKMMSQRTDLCNISSESISEQDIEAMEEGLCLHDYNIVSGLIDAVSILWLSSHHNLEKPENKNLLKTIVAKLSKHLGDLSLFYKLTPVWQSIYYLCSFMPSRAIPTLASLCFYRLKELDSSTPYEEYMTLLECLCNQNESESLLNVLKEWIEQGFQQQIFKATPPATKE
;
A
#
# COMPACT_ATOMS: atom_id res chain seq x y z
N MET A 1 24.57 -26.24 12.89
CA MET A 1 25.35 -25.94 11.67
C MET A 1 25.16 -27.06 10.66
N LEU A 2 25.16 -26.73 9.36
CA LEU A 2 25.16 -27.73 8.29
C LEU A 2 26.52 -28.45 8.22
N GLU A 3 26.56 -29.63 7.61
CA GLU A 3 27.76 -30.49 7.62
C GLU A 3 29.00 -29.79 7.02
N GLY A 4 28.86 -29.14 5.87
CA GLY A 4 29.94 -28.37 5.26
C GLY A 4 30.46 -27.23 6.15
N GLN A 5 29.59 -26.60 6.94
CA GLN A 5 30.02 -25.54 7.87
C GLN A 5 30.83 -26.14 9.03
N LYS A 6 30.43 -27.31 9.55
CA LYS A 6 31.17 -28.00 10.62
C LYS A 6 32.58 -28.36 10.15
N ILE A 7 32.69 -28.91 8.94
CA ILE A 7 33.98 -29.30 8.34
C ILE A 7 34.91 -28.09 8.26
N ILE A 8 34.44 -26.96 7.71
CA ILE A 8 35.27 -25.75 7.60
C ILE A 8 35.66 -25.22 8.98
N THR A 9 34.75 -25.20 9.95
CA THR A 9 35.07 -24.82 11.34
C THR A 9 36.14 -25.74 11.93
N SER A 10 36.05 -27.06 11.73
CA SER A 10 37.07 -28.02 12.19
C SER A 10 38.44 -27.77 11.56
N ILE A 11 38.49 -27.36 10.29
CA ILE A 11 39.75 -27.01 9.63
C ILE A 11 40.33 -25.70 10.20
N LEU A 12 39.49 -24.69 10.42
CA LEU A 12 39.91 -23.41 11.01
C LEU A 12 40.51 -23.59 12.40
N ILE A 13 39.97 -24.48 13.24
CA ILE A 13 40.48 -24.71 14.60
C ILE A 13 41.73 -25.62 14.65
N ALA A 14 42.09 -26.28 13.55
CA ALA A 14 43.18 -27.25 13.53
C ALA A 14 44.58 -26.63 13.44
N SER A 15 44.75 -25.53 12.71
CA SER A 15 46.06 -24.86 12.56
C SER A 15 45.89 -23.43 12.04
N THR A 16 46.73 -22.51 12.54
CA THR A 16 46.79 -21.12 12.06
C THR A 16 47.11 -21.01 10.57
N GLY A 17 47.93 -21.94 10.04
CA GLY A 17 48.26 -21.97 8.61
C GLY A 17 47.06 -22.28 7.70
N HIS A 18 46.04 -22.98 8.20
CA HIS A 18 44.81 -23.22 7.46
C HIS A 18 43.88 -22.00 7.47
N ILE A 19 43.92 -21.20 8.54
CA ILE A 19 43.08 -20.00 8.66
C ILE A 19 43.35 -19.04 7.51
N ILE A 20 44.61 -18.71 7.25
CA ILE A 20 44.99 -17.75 6.20
C ILE A 20 44.52 -18.25 4.82
N LYS A 21 44.74 -19.54 4.51
CA LYS A 21 44.31 -20.13 3.23
C LYS A 21 42.80 -20.09 3.05
N ILE A 22 42.04 -20.38 4.11
CA ILE A 22 40.59 -20.29 4.08
C ILE A 22 40.16 -18.83 3.94
N GLN A 23 40.80 -17.91 4.66
CA GLN A 23 40.53 -16.49 4.58
C GLN A 23 40.71 -16.00 3.13
N ASP A 24 41.84 -16.25 2.49
CA ASP A 24 42.08 -15.79 1.12
C ASP A 24 41.05 -16.36 0.12
N ALA A 25 40.61 -17.61 0.32
CA ALA A 25 39.54 -18.21 -0.48
C ALA A 25 38.17 -17.54 -0.22
N VAL A 26 37.85 -17.24 1.04
CA VAL A 26 36.63 -16.51 1.42
C VAL A 26 36.65 -15.11 0.83
N GLU A 27 37.76 -14.37 0.94
CA GLU A 27 37.87 -13.01 0.42
C GLU A 27 37.71 -12.96 -1.10
N SER A 28 38.26 -13.96 -1.81
CA SER A 28 38.11 -14.07 -3.27
C SER A 28 36.66 -14.35 -3.68
N TYR A 29 35.93 -15.15 -2.89
CA TYR A 29 34.56 -15.56 -3.22
C TYR A 29 33.50 -14.55 -2.79
N LEU A 30 33.69 -13.91 -1.63
CA LEU A 30 32.68 -13.09 -0.96
C LEU A 30 32.06 -11.99 -1.86
N PRO A 31 32.82 -11.26 -2.71
CA PRO A 31 32.26 -10.26 -3.63
C PRO A 31 31.18 -10.81 -4.57
N SER A 32 31.19 -12.11 -4.86
CA SER A 32 30.18 -12.79 -5.69
C SER A 32 29.12 -13.57 -4.89
N ALA A 33 29.34 -13.78 -3.59
CA ALA A 33 28.47 -14.60 -2.75
C ALA A 33 27.09 -13.97 -2.47
N ALA A 34 26.07 -14.80 -2.31
CA ALA A 34 24.76 -14.40 -1.80
C ALA A 34 24.82 -14.04 -0.30
N MET A 35 23.89 -13.19 0.17
CA MET A 35 23.83 -12.77 1.58
C MET A 35 23.74 -13.96 2.55
N SER A 36 22.97 -15.00 2.21
CA SER A 36 22.83 -16.22 3.03
C SER A 36 24.15 -16.98 3.19
N GLN A 37 24.98 -17.01 2.14
CA GLN A 37 26.31 -17.60 2.18
C GLN A 37 27.25 -16.74 3.05
N GLY A 38 27.12 -15.42 2.96
CA GLY A 38 27.81 -14.51 3.86
C GLY A 38 27.50 -14.82 5.33
N THR A 39 26.21 -14.87 5.70
CA THR A 39 25.81 -15.24 7.07
C THR A 39 26.35 -16.60 7.50
N ALA A 40 26.47 -17.57 6.58
CA ALA A 40 27.04 -18.88 6.87
C ALA A 40 28.54 -18.81 7.21
N TYR A 41 29.33 -18.05 6.46
CA TYR A 41 30.74 -17.82 6.78
C TYR A 41 30.90 -17.10 8.13
N GLY A 42 30.10 -16.06 8.40
CA GLY A 42 30.13 -15.39 9.70
C GLY A 42 29.91 -16.35 10.87
N LYS A 43 28.99 -17.31 10.73
CA LYS A 43 28.77 -18.37 11.74
C LYS A 43 30.00 -19.26 11.88
N ILE A 44 30.63 -19.68 10.78
CA ILE A 44 31.84 -20.50 10.80
C ILE A 44 32.97 -19.81 11.60
N TYR A 45 33.26 -18.55 11.31
CA TYR A 45 34.29 -17.77 12.01
C TYR A 45 33.94 -17.56 13.48
N TYR A 46 32.68 -17.27 13.81
CA TYR A 46 32.25 -17.16 15.21
C TYR A 46 32.51 -18.45 15.99
N HIS A 47 32.16 -19.61 15.44
CA HIS A 47 32.36 -20.88 16.14
C HIS A 47 33.86 -21.21 16.31
N ALA A 48 34.67 -20.92 15.29
CA ALA A 48 36.12 -21.09 15.38
C ALA A 48 36.74 -20.15 16.43
N TRP A 49 36.33 -18.88 16.45
CA TRP A 49 36.81 -17.88 17.42
C TRP A 49 36.39 -18.25 18.84
N ASN A 50 35.13 -18.62 19.04
CA ASN A 50 34.61 -19.04 20.35
C ASN A 50 35.33 -20.29 20.87
N HIS A 51 35.67 -21.24 19.98
CA HIS A 51 36.50 -22.39 20.34
C HIS A 51 37.91 -21.95 20.76
N ALA A 52 38.58 -21.09 19.99
CA ALA A 52 39.90 -20.56 20.32
C ALA A 52 39.91 -19.83 21.67
N PHE A 53 38.87 -19.04 21.93
CA PHE A 53 38.66 -18.32 23.19
C PHE A 53 38.49 -19.28 24.37
N LYS A 54 37.54 -20.22 24.30
CA LYS A 54 37.26 -21.19 25.37
C LYS A 54 38.44 -22.11 25.68
N THR A 55 39.21 -22.47 24.66
CA THR A 55 40.43 -23.30 24.80
C THR A 55 41.67 -22.48 25.19
N ARG A 56 41.54 -21.16 25.34
CA ARG A 56 42.64 -20.22 25.65
C ARG A 56 43.80 -20.30 24.66
N ASN A 57 43.52 -20.68 23.41
CA ASN A 57 44.52 -20.75 22.34
C ASN A 57 44.77 -19.35 21.76
N ARG A 58 45.76 -18.64 22.30
CA ARG A 58 46.09 -17.25 21.91
C ARG A 58 46.49 -17.12 20.44
N ALA A 59 47.29 -18.04 19.93
CA ALA A 59 47.76 -17.99 18.53
C ALA A 59 46.58 -18.11 17.57
N LEU A 60 45.68 -19.07 17.81
CA LEU A 60 44.49 -19.28 17.00
C LEU A 60 43.52 -18.09 17.09
N LYS A 61 43.30 -17.58 18.31
CA LYS A 61 42.44 -16.42 18.55
C LYS A 61 42.95 -15.19 17.79
N ASN A 62 44.24 -14.86 17.93
CA ASN A 62 44.83 -13.70 17.27
C ASN A 62 44.71 -13.79 15.75
N GLU A 63 44.96 -14.95 15.16
CA GLU A 63 44.87 -15.15 13.71
C GLU A 63 43.42 -14.98 13.20
N LEU A 64 42.45 -15.50 13.95
CA LEU A 64 41.02 -15.33 13.63
C LEU A 64 40.59 -13.86 13.76
N GLU A 65 41.08 -13.13 14.75
CA GLU A 65 40.79 -11.70 14.94
C GLU A 65 41.40 -10.84 13.83
N ILE A 66 42.62 -11.17 13.35
CA ILE A 66 43.21 -10.53 12.17
C ILE A 66 42.34 -10.79 10.92
N CYS A 67 41.86 -12.01 10.74
CA CYS A 67 40.96 -12.34 9.64
C CYS A 67 39.63 -11.58 9.74
N LEU A 68 39.06 -11.48 10.95
CA LEU A 68 37.86 -10.67 11.21
C LEU A 68 38.10 -9.21 10.87
N GLN A 69 39.27 -8.66 11.21
CA GLN A 69 39.64 -7.28 10.87
C GLN A 69 39.71 -7.06 9.36
N ARG A 70 40.32 -7.99 8.61
CA ARG A 70 40.35 -7.95 7.13
C ARG A 70 38.93 -7.94 6.57
N MET A 71 38.04 -8.77 7.11
CA MET A 71 36.64 -8.82 6.68
C MET A 71 35.88 -7.52 6.99
N THR A 72 36.14 -6.86 8.12
CA THR A 72 35.56 -5.54 8.43
C THR A 72 35.99 -4.49 7.39
N ILE A 73 37.27 -4.46 7.03
CA ILE A 73 37.80 -3.55 5.99
C ILE A 73 37.19 -3.86 4.62
N MET A 74 37.03 -5.13 4.28
CA MET A 74 36.34 -5.52 3.04
C MET A 74 34.89 -5.07 3.02
N ALA A 75 34.17 -5.16 4.15
CA ALA A 75 32.79 -4.73 4.25
C ALA A 75 32.66 -3.22 4.03
N VAL A 76 33.63 -2.42 4.50
CA VAL A 76 33.73 -0.98 4.20
C VAL A 76 33.88 -0.74 2.69
N ASN A 77 34.64 -1.56 1.97
CA ASN A 77 34.87 -1.39 0.53
C ASN A 77 33.76 -1.97 -0.37
N SER A 78 32.99 -2.96 0.11
CA SER A 78 32.14 -3.79 -0.76
C SER A 78 30.71 -4.03 -0.26
N ARG A 79 30.29 -3.44 0.88
CA ARG A 79 28.99 -3.63 1.57
C ARG A 79 28.68 -5.03 2.06
N LYS A 80 29.48 -6.04 1.76
CA LYS A 80 29.24 -7.41 2.18
C LYS A 80 29.82 -7.65 3.56
N SER A 81 28.97 -7.59 4.58
CA SER A 81 29.37 -7.88 5.96
C SER A 81 29.07 -9.33 6.35
N LEU A 82 30.11 -10.01 6.80
CA LEU A 82 30.05 -11.35 7.42
C LEU A 82 29.78 -11.28 8.93
N LEU A 83 29.69 -10.08 9.50
CA LEU A 83 29.75 -9.87 10.94
C LEU A 83 28.39 -9.95 11.63
N TRP A 84 27.29 -10.06 10.87
CA TRP A 84 25.94 -10.17 11.42
C TRP A 84 25.79 -11.24 12.53
N PRO A 85 26.37 -12.46 12.42
CA PRO A 85 26.32 -13.44 13.49
C PRO A 85 26.96 -12.95 14.80
N PHE A 86 28.02 -12.14 14.74
CA PHE A 86 28.61 -11.50 15.92
C PHE A 86 27.72 -10.37 16.45
N HIS A 87 27.17 -9.53 15.56
CA HIS A 87 26.27 -8.44 15.95
C HIS A 87 25.04 -8.95 16.73
N SER A 88 24.49 -10.10 16.33
CA SER A 88 23.36 -10.75 17.01
C SER A 88 23.65 -11.18 18.45
N LEU A 89 24.94 -11.28 18.80
CA LEU A 89 25.44 -11.71 20.10
C LEU A 89 26.15 -10.58 20.86
N ARG A 90 25.98 -9.31 20.45
CA ARG A 90 26.66 -8.14 21.04
C ARG A 90 26.43 -7.91 22.54
N LYS A 91 25.43 -8.58 23.15
CA LYS A 91 25.19 -8.53 24.60
C LYS A 91 26.14 -9.44 25.39
N ASP A 92 26.80 -10.38 24.73
CA ASP A 92 27.86 -11.19 25.34
C ASP A 92 29.10 -10.32 25.53
N LYS A 93 29.65 -10.30 26.75
CA LYS A 93 30.76 -9.42 27.12
C LYS A 93 31.99 -9.63 26.24
N ASP A 94 32.32 -10.88 25.94
CA ASP A 94 33.52 -11.21 25.17
C ASP A 94 33.34 -10.87 23.68
N VAL A 95 32.12 -11.07 23.15
CA VAL A 95 31.78 -10.65 21.79
C VAL A 95 31.75 -9.12 21.67
N ALA A 96 31.20 -8.41 22.66
CA ALA A 96 31.20 -6.94 22.70
C ALA A 96 32.63 -6.39 22.65
N LYS A 97 33.53 -6.95 23.48
CA LYS A 97 34.95 -6.58 23.48
C LYS A 97 35.64 -6.84 22.14
N LEU A 98 35.36 -8.00 21.52
CA LEU A 98 35.84 -8.29 20.18
C LEU A 98 35.36 -7.23 19.18
N LEU A 99 34.06 -6.97 19.13
CA LEU A 99 33.47 -5.98 18.21
C LEU A 99 34.08 -4.59 18.42
N TYR A 100 34.24 -4.14 19.66
CA TYR A 100 34.93 -2.89 19.97
C TYR A 100 36.34 -2.87 19.37
N SER A 101 37.15 -3.90 19.62
CA SER A 101 38.52 -3.97 19.11
C SER A 101 38.62 -3.98 17.58
N LEU A 102 37.64 -4.58 16.90
CA LEU A 102 37.61 -4.64 15.44
C LEU A 102 37.22 -3.29 14.82
N PHE A 103 36.16 -2.69 15.36
CA PHE A 103 35.52 -1.53 14.75
C PHE A 103 36.11 -0.20 15.18
N HIS A 104 36.46 -0.03 16.45
CA HIS A 104 36.97 1.24 16.99
C HIS A 104 38.11 1.86 16.13
N PRO A 105 39.17 1.14 15.73
CA PRO A 105 40.26 1.72 14.92
C PRO A 105 39.87 2.00 13.45
N ILE A 106 38.80 1.38 12.95
CA ILE A 106 38.34 1.52 11.56
C ILE A 106 37.34 2.67 11.46
N LEU A 107 36.33 2.70 12.33
CA LEU A 107 35.16 3.56 12.17
C LEU A 107 35.54 5.03 11.98
N PHE A 108 36.29 5.61 12.93
CA PHE A 108 36.66 7.03 12.89
C PHE A 108 37.55 7.39 11.69
N ARG A 109 38.32 6.44 11.17
CA ARG A 109 39.16 6.64 9.98
C ARG A 109 38.34 6.65 8.69
N PHE A 110 37.35 5.78 8.55
CA PHE A 110 36.63 5.61 7.29
C PHE A 110 35.36 6.47 7.19
N VAL A 111 34.76 6.89 8.30
CA VAL A 111 33.66 7.88 8.28
C VAL A 111 34.10 9.27 7.81
N THR A 112 35.40 9.56 7.76
CA THR A 112 35.96 10.82 7.23
C THR A 112 36.58 10.66 5.83
N ASN A 113 36.38 9.49 5.19
CA ASN A 113 36.94 9.22 3.86
C ASN A 113 36.36 10.19 2.80
N PRO A 114 37.13 10.64 1.79
CA PRO A 114 36.61 11.49 0.71
C PRO A 114 35.47 10.87 -0.11
N ASP A 115 35.46 9.53 -0.27
CA ASP A 115 34.44 8.81 -1.03
C ASP A 115 33.16 8.59 -0.20
N GLY A 116 32.04 9.14 -0.66
CA GLY A 116 30.74 9.02 -0.01
C GLY A 116 30.19 7.59 0.04
N ILE A 117 30.60 6.70 -0.87
CA ILE A 117 30.21 5.28 -0.83
C ILE A 117 30.92 4.58 0.33
N ILE A 118 32.23 4.83 0.50
CA ILE A 118 33.01 4.29 1.61
C ILE A 118 32.42 4.79 2.93
N ARG A 119 32.16 6.10 3.05
CA ARG A 119 31.51 6.66 4.25
C ARG A 119 30.17 5.98 4.53
N ALA A 120 29.30 5.85 3.53
CA ALA A 120 27.99 5.21 3.71
C ALA A 120 28.11 3.75 4.19
N ASN A 121 29.06 2.99 3.66
CA ASN A 121 29.31 1.60 4.08
C ASN A 121 29.79 1.55 5.53
N THR A 122 30.72 2.43 5.91
CA THR A 122 31.21 2.55 7.28
C THR A 122 30.10 2.97 8.23
N THR A 123 29.26 3.92 7.83
CA THR A 123 28.11 4.37 8.62
C THR A 123 27.10 3.25 8.86
N GLN A 124 26.79 2.44 7.84
CA GLN A 124 25.90 1.27 8.03
C GLN A 124 26.48 0.31 9.07
N LEU A 125 27.77 -0.05 8.92
CA LEU A 125 28.45 -0.96 9.84
C LEU A 125 28.48 -0.43 11.28
N PHE A 126 28.75 0.87 11.44
CA PHE A 126 28.71 1.56 12.72
C PHE A 126 27.32 1.49 13.36
N LEU A 127 26.26 1.83 12.63
CA LEU A 127 24.90 1.85 13.15
C LEU A 127 24.37 0.44 13.48
N ASP A 128 24.84 -0.59 12.76
CA ASP A 128 24.51 -1.99 13.06
C ASP A 128 25.02 -2.45 14.44
N ILE A 129 26.12 -1.87 14.92
CA ILE A 129 26.75 -2.22 16.19
C ILE A 129 26.55 -1.16 17.29
N PHE A 130 25.96 -0.01 16.96
CA PHE A 130 25.72 1.06 17.92
C PHE A 130 24.81 0.61 19.09
N PRO A 131 25.11 1.00 20.35
CA PRO A 131 26.32 1.72 20.78
C PRO A 131 27.56 0.80 20.81
N LEU A 132 28.71 1.33 20.37
CA LEU A 132 29.98 0.61 20.41
C LEU A 132 30.71 0.94 21.72
N GLU A 133 30.80 -0.03 22.63
CA GLU A 133 31.35 0.17 23.98
C GLU A 133 32.41 -0.90 24.29
N ASP A 134 33.49 -0.51 24.98
CA ASP A 134 34.40 -1.48 25.60
C ASP A 134 33.83 -1.90 26.96
N PRO A 135 33.48 -3.18 27.16
CA PRO A 135 32.88 -3.64 28.40
C PRO A 135 33.86 -3.72 29.59
N ASP A 136 35.15 -3.43 29.39
CA ASP A 136 36.15 -3.33 30.45
C ASP A 136 36.43 -1.88 30.88
N GLU A 137 35.88 -0.89 30.17
CA GLU A 137 36.03 0.53 30.52
C GLU A 137 35.06 0.96 31.64
N GLY A 138 35.43 2.04 32.33
CA GLY A 138 34.60 2.63 33.38
C GLY A 138 33.52 3.55 32.82
N ILE A 139 32.42 3.73 33.58
CA ILE A 139 31.22 4.50 33.19
C ILE A 139 31.56 5.87 32.58
N VAL A 140 32.51 6.61 33.16
CA VAL A 140 32.88 7.96 32.67
C VAL A 140 33.45 7.93 31.25
N VAL A 141 34.25 6.91 30.93
CA VAL A 141 34.85 6.76 29.59
C VAL A 141 33.78 6.33 28.60
N THR A 142 32.96 5.34 28.98
CA THR A 142 31.83 4.85 28.18
C THR A 142 30.84 5.97 27.83
N ASP A 143 30.45 6.80 28.80
CA ASP A 143 29.54 7.93 28.58
C ASP A 143 30.11 8.95 27.60
N LYS A 144 31.41 9.24 27.71
CA LYS A 144 32.09 10.16 26.78
C LYS A 144 32.13 9.59 25.37
N GLU A 145 32.52 8.33 25.20
CA GLU A 145 32.56 7.67 23.89
C GLU A 145 31.18 7.57 23.26
N LEU A 146 30.14 7.32 24.06
CA LEU A 146 28.76 7.30 23.59
C LEU A 146 28.34 8.68 23.09
N ASN A 147 28.68 9.74 23.81
CA ASN A 147 28.41 11.12 23.37
C ASN A 147 29.15 11.46 22.06
N ASP A 148 30.41 11.07 21.93
CA ASP A 148 31.20 11.28 20.71
C ASP A 148 30.59 10.52 19.51
N GLN A 149 30.10 9.29 19.73
CA GLN A 149 29.36 8.52 18.74
C GLN A 149 28.05 9.19 18.33
N MET A 150 27.31 9.79 19.27
CA MET A 150 26.08 10.53 18.96
C MET A 150 26.37 11.80 18.15
N LEU A 151 27.43 12.54 18.48
CA LEU A 151 27.87 13.69 17.67
C LEU A 151 28.25 13.26 16.25
N LEU A 152 28.94 12.13 16.10
CA LEU A 152 29.25 11.56 14.79
C LEU A 152 27.99 11.24 13.98
N ILE A 153 26.96 10.64 14.59
CA ILE A 153 25.67 10.37 13.91
C ILE A 153 25.05 11.68 13.41
N ARG A 154 25.08 12.74 14.23
CA ARG A 154 24.57 14.05 13.83
C ARG A 154 25.29 14.57 12.58
N ASP A 155 26.63 14.48 12.55
CA ASP A 155 27.42 14.95 11.41
C ASP A 155 27.12 14.12 10.14
N LEU A 156 26.91 12.81 10.29
CA LEU A 156 26.53 11.91 9.19
C LEU A 156 25.12 12.14 8.65
N LEU A 157 24.21 12.76 9.42
CA LEU A 157 22.87 13.15 8.93
C LEU A 157 22.94 14.34 7.97
N ILE A 158 23.98 15.17 8.07
CA ILE A 158 24.18 16.36 7.23
C ILE A 158 25.33 16.21 6.23
N ASP A 159 25.76 14.96 5.97
CA ASP A 159 26.81 14.65 5.01
C ASP A 159 26.47 15.16 3.60
N GLY A 160 27.47 15.68 2.87
CA GLY A 160 27.29 16.20 1.52
C GLY A 160 26.80 15.19 0.48
N PHE A 161 26.89 13.88 0.75
CA PHE A 161 26.47 12.81 -0.15
C PHE A 161 25.12 12.22 0.28
N PRO A 162 24.09 12.24 -0.58
CA PRO A 162 22.74 11.74 -0.23
C PRO A 162 22.70 10.28 0.24
N ILE A 163 23.61 9.44 -0.27
CA ILE A 163 23.67 8.03 0.10
C ILE A 163 24.11 7.81 1.55
N VAL A 164 25.01 8.66 2.06
CA VAL A 164 25.42 8.63 3.47
C VAL A 164 24.23 8.99 4.33
N ARG A 165 23.57 10.13 4.05
CA ARG A 165 22.39 10.59 4.78
C ARG A 165 21.26 9.57 4.80
N SER A 166 20.98 8.94 3.66
CA SER A 166 19.95 7.89 3.55
C SER A 166 20.23 6.70 4.47
N VAL A 167 21.49 6.23 4.49
CA VAL A 167 21.93 5.14 5.37
C VAL A 167 21.88 5.57 6.84
N THR A 168 22.34 6.79 7.15
CA THR A 168 22.32 7.34 8.50
C THR A 168 20.90 7.42 9.07
N ILE A 169 19.92 7.91 8.30
CA ILE A 169 18.52 8.00 8.75
C ILE A 169 17.99 6.61 9.13
N ILE A 170 18.16 5.62 8.24
CA ILE A 170 17.63 4.27 8.47
C ILE A 170 18.32 3.63 9.66
N GLY A 171 19.65 3.67 9.71
CA GLY A 171 20.42 3.09 10.80
C GLY A 171 20.12 3.75 12.15
N LEU A 172 20.02 5.09 12.19
CA LEU A 172 19.64 5.83 13.39
C LEU A 172 18.24 5.44 13.88
N CYS A 173 17.26 5.35 12.98
CA CYS A 173 15.92 4.90 13.36
C CYS A 173 15.91 3.47 13.89
N ILE A 174 16.71 2.56 13.32
CA ILE A 174 16.90 1.21 13.87
C ILE A 174 17.52 1.29 15.27
N SER A 175 18.61 2.04 15.45
CA SER A 175 19.29 2.20 16.73
C SER A 175 18.36 2.77 17.81
N MET A 176 17.56 3.79 17.49
CA MET A 176 16.53 4.34 18.38
C MET A 176 15.45 3.31 18.72
N SER A 177 15.00 2.50 17.74
CA SER A 177 13.99 1.48 18.00
C SER A 177 14.47 0.41 18.98
N ILE A 178 15.76 0.06 18.95
CA ILE A 178 16.33 -1.01 19.79
C ILE A 178 16.85 -0.48 21.13
N ASN A 179 17.47 0.70 21.14
CA ASN A 179 18.21 1.27 22.28
C ASN A 179 17.63 2.64 22.70
N TRP A 180 16.30 2.79 22.75
CA TRP A 180 15.64 4.08 22.98
C TRP A 180 16.14 4.83 24.22
N GLU A 181 16.36 4.11 25.31
CA GLU A 181 16.77 4.66 26.62
C GLU A 181 18.21 5.23 26.62
N VAL A 182 19.03 4.85 25.63
CA VAL A 182 20.41 5.35 25.51
C VAL A 182 20.42 6.82 25.07
N PHE A 183 19.37 7.29 24.39
CA PHE A 183 19.32 8.63 23.83
C PHE A 183 18.79 9.64 24.84
N SER A 184 19.56 10.71 25.09
CA SER A 184 19.08 11.85 25.87
C SER A 184 18.01 12.63 25.10
N GLU A 185 17.12 13.31 25.84
CA GLU A 185 16.04 14.11 25.25
C GLU A 185 16.57 15.20 24.30
N ASP A 186 17.68 15.85 24.66
CA ASP A 186 18.30 16.89 23.84
C ASP A 186 18.88 16.36 22.53
N MET A 187 19.46 15.15 22.56
CA MET A 187 19.94 14.50 21.34
C MET A 187 18.80 14.06 20.44
N LEU A 188 17.71 13.51 21.01
CA LEU A 188 16.50 13.18 20.25
C LEU A 188 15.93 14.41 19.54
N LYS A 189 15.79 15.54 20.26
CA LYS A 189 15.33 16.81 19.68
C LYS A 189 16.23 17.27 18.55
N THR A 190 17.55 17.14 18.71
CA THR A 190 18.53 17.51 17.70
C THR A 190 18.37 16.68 16.42
N TYR A 191 18.28 15.35 16.54
CA TYR A 191 18.10 14.48 15.38
C TYR A 191 16.76 14.69 14.68
N PHE A 192 15.66 14.75 15.43
CA PHE A 192 14.35 14.98 14.82
C PHE A 192 14.27 16.34 14.14
N LYS A 193 14.90 17.38 14.70
CA LYS A 193 14.96 18.69 14.04
C LYS A 193 15.62 18.61 12.67
N VAL A 194 16.77 17.94 12.55
CA VAL A 194 17.46 17.74 11.26
C VAL A 194 16.61 16.90 10.31
N ILE A 195 16.05 15.78 10.78
CA ILE A 195 15.26 14.90 9.93
C ILE A 195 14.00 15.61 9.40
N LEU A 196 13.31 16.37 10.24
CA LEU A 196 12.07 17.04 9.87
C LEU A 196 12.32 18.26 8.99
N ASN A 197 13.28 19.12 9.34
CA ASN A 197 13.45 20.40 8.66
C ASN A 197 14.32 20.31 7.41
N ASP A 198 15.22 19.31 7.32
CA ASP A 198 16.20 19.24 6.25
C ASP A 198 16.01 17.96 5.41
N LEU A 199 15.93 16.79 6.06
CA LEU A 199 15.97 15.51 5.33
C LEU A 199 14.61 15.09 4.76
N SER A 200 13.50 15.49 5.39
CA SER A 200 12.16 15.21 4.88
C SER A 200 11.83 16.01 3.61
N CYS A 201 12.52 17.14 3.39
CA CYS A 201 12.37 18.02 2.23
C CYS A 201 13.65 18.10 1.40
N ASP A 202 14.52 17.09 1.49
CA ASP A 202 15.80 17.05 0.82
C ASP A 202 15.66 17.27 -0.70
N SER A 203 16.22 18.37 -1.20
CA SER A 203 16.10 18.77 -2.61
C SER A 203 17.05 17.98 -3.53
N SER A 204 18.11 17.38 -2.97
CA SER A 204 19.15 16.70 -3.75
C SER A 204 18.77 15.27 -4.13
N SER A 205 17.94 14.59 -3.34
CA SER A 205 17.58 13.20 -3.59
C SER A 205 16.25 12.77 -2.97
N SER A 206 15.39 12.17 -3.78
CA SER A 206 14.19 11.48 -3.29
C SER A 206 14.51 10.25 -2.44
N ASP A 207 15.71 9.66 -2.57
CA ASP A 207 16.09 8.51 -1.75
C ASP A 207 16.26 8.89 -0.28
N VAL A 208 16.75 10.11 0.00
CA VAL A 208 16.85 10.64 1.37
C VAL A 208 15.46 10.81 1.97
N ARG A 209 14.53 11.45 1.22
CA ARG A 209 13.14 11.62 1.67
C ARG A 209 12.42 10.27 1.85
N CYS A 210 12.70 9.31 0.97
CA CYS A 210 12.21 7.94 1.08
C CYS A 210 12.78 7.23 2.32
N ALA A 211 14.05 7.45 2.64
CA ALA A 211 14.70 6.93 3.83
C ALA A 211 14.06 7.48 5.12
N VAL A 212 13.60 8.74 5.14
CA VAL A 212 12.82 9.29 6.27
C VAL A 212 11.56 8.46 6.51
N ALA A 213 10.72 8.26 5.49
CA ALA A 213 9.50 7.47 5.64
C ALA A 213 9.78 6.02 6.08
N LYS A 214 10.82 5.39 5.51
CA LYS A 214 11.25 4.03 5.87
C LYS A 214 11.78 3.94 7.31
N GLY A 215 12.60 4.90 7.73
CA GLY A 215 13.15 4.97 9.09
C GLY A 215 12.05 5.15 10.13
N PHE A 216 11.12 6.07 9.90
CA PHE A 216 9.97 6.27 10.80
C PHE A 216 9.07 5.05 10.92
N LYS A 217 8.95 4.24 9.85
CA LYS A 217 8.23 2.97 9.91
C LYS A 217 8.90 1.99 10.88
N VAL A 218 10.23 1.99 10.96
CA VAL A 218 10.99 1.15 11.90
C VAL A 218 10.85 1.63 13.35
N LEU A 219 10.80 2.95 13.59
CA LEU A 219 10.58 3.48 14.95
C LEU A 219 9.28 2.96 15.59
N LEU A 220 8.27 2.65 14.78
CA LEU A 220 7.00 2.10 15.23
C LEU A 220 7.09 0.66 15.78
N GLU A 221 8.25 0.00 15.69
CA GLU A 221 8.49 -1.29 16.35
C GLU A 221 8.72 -1.16 17.86
N ASN A 222 8.96 0.06 18.38
CA ASN A 222 9.12 0.31 19.80
C ASN A 222 7.98 1.18 20.38
N PRO A 223 7.08 0.62 21.21
CA PRO A 223 5.96 1.35 21.80
C PRO A 223 6.34 2.55 22.68
N LEU A 224 7.55 2.56 23.26
CA LEU A 224 8.02 3.68 24.09
C LEU A 224 8.14 4.99 23.31
N ILE A 225 8.27 4.90 21.99
CA ILE A 225 8.45 6.05 21.09
C ILE A 225 7.08 6.65 20.68
N PHE A 226 5.96 5.94 20.87
CA PHE A 226 4.65 6.36 20.37
C PHE A 226 4.21 7.76 20.82
N PRO A 227 4.39 8.17 22.10
CA PRO A 227 4.03 9.53 22.53
C PRO A 227 4.78 10.60 21.73
N THR A 228 6.06 10.38 21.43
CA THR A 228 6.86 11.28 20.60
C THR A 228 6.38 11.28 19.15
N LEU A 229 6.07 10.09 18.60
CA LEU A 229 5.64 9.96 17.20
C LEU A 229 4.25 10.53 16.93
N GLN A 230 3.34 10.57 17.91
CA GLN A 230 2.05 11.24 17.79
C GLN A 230 2.21 12.72 17.39
N THR A 231 3.23 13.39 17.94
CA THR A 231 3.52 14.80 17.64
C THR A 231 4.29 14.95 16.32
N ILE A 232 5.21 14.02 16.03
CA ILE A 232 6.12 14.16 14.89
C ILE A 232 5.49 13.71 13.56
N LEU A 233 4.73 12.62 13.54
CA LEU A 233 4.22 12.05 12.29
C LEU A 233 3.38 13.04 11.45
N PRO A 234 2.49 13.86 12.03
CA PRO A 234 1.76 14.88 11.26
C PRO A 234 2.66 15.89 10.54
N LEU A 235 3.85 16.18 11.08
CA LEU A 235 4.83 17.08 10.46
C LEU A 235 5.46 16.49 9.19
N LEU A 236 5.42 15.15 9.03
CA LEU A 236 5.91 14.45 7.85
C LEU A 236 4.85 14.31 6.73
N ARG A 237 3.63 14.85 6.93
CA ARG A 237 2.55 14.84 5.93
C ARG A 237 2.98 15.27 4.51
N PRO A 238 3.89 16.24 4.29
CA PRO A 238 4.34 16.59 2.94
C PRO A 238 4.87 15.40 2.11
N LEU A 239 5.43 14.37 2.74
CA LEU A 239 5.90 13.15 2.07
C LEU A 239 4.77 12.37 1.39
N PHE A 240 3.52 12.50 1.87
CA PHE A 240 2.36 11.90 1.20
C PHE A 240 2.08 12.54 -0.17
N HIS A 241 2.44 13.82 -0.32
CA HIS A 241 2.24 14.59 -1.53
C HIS A 241 3.52 14.75 -2.37
N ASP A 242 4.56 13.98 -2.08
CA ASP A 242 5.86 14.09 -2.73
C ASP A 242 5.77 13.86 -4.25
N ILE A 243 6.61 14.55 -5.02
CA ILE A 243 6.71 14.37 -6.48
C ILE A 243 7.17 12.95 -6.87
N SER A 244 7.92 12.27 -6.00
CA SER A 244 8.48 10.94 -6.24
C SER A 244 7.55 9.83 -5.78
N ASP A 245 7.18 8.95 -6.70
CA ASP A 245 6.35 7.77 -6.40
C ASP A 245 6.97 6.91 -5.30
N ALA A 246 8.30 6.75 -5.30
CA ALA A 246 9.00 5.95 -4.29
C ALA A 246 8.86 6.51 -2.87
N VAL A 247 8.82 7.83 -2.73
CA VAL A 247 8.59 8.50 -1.44
C VAL A 247 7.14 8.29 -0.99
N ARG A 248 6.18 8.52 -1.88
CA ARG A 248 4.76 8.32 -1.58
C ARG A 248 4.42 6.88 -1.21
N ILE A 249 4.98 5.90 -1.93
CA ILE A 249 4.88 4.48 -1.60
C ILE A 249 5.43 4.23 -0.19
N ALA A 250 6.63 4.73 0.12
CA ALA A 250 7.24 4.54 1.44
C ALA A 250 6.39 5.17 2.57
N PHE A 251 5.82 6.35 2.33
CA PHE A 251 4.96 7.02 3.30
C PHE A 251 3.63 6.29 3.50
N CYS A 252 2.99 5.78 2.44
CA CYS A 252 1.80 4.92 2.60
C CYS A 252 2.11 3.63 3.37
N GLN A 253 3.29 3.04 3.20
CA GLN A 253 3.73 1.88 3.99
C GLN A 253 3.94 2.21 5.47
N LEU A 254 4.36 3.44 5.78
CA LEU A 254 4.37 3.97 7.15
C LEU A 254 2.94 4.10 7.70
N LEU A 255 2.01 4.70 6.95
CA LEU A 255 0.60 4.82 7.38
C LEU A 255 -0.07 3.47 7.62
N LEU A 256 0.21 2.45 6.79
CA LEU A 256 -0.29 1.09 7.02
C LEU A 256 0.29 0.46 8.30
N ARG A 257 1.52 0.82 8.71
CA ARG A 257 2.08 0.40 10.00
C ARG A 257 1.41 1.14 11.15
N VAL A 258 1.11 2.43 10.99
CA VAL A 258 0.34 3.24 11.95
C VAL A 258 -1.06 2.68 12.13
N LYS A 259 -1.75 2.25 11.07
CA LYS A 259 -3.10 1.62 11.13
C LYS A 259 -3.18 0.45 12.11
N LYS A 260 -2.07 -0.24 12.38
CA LYS A 260 -2.00 -1.38 13.32
C LYS A 260 -1.80 -0.95 14.78
N ILE A 261 -1.61 0.33 15.04
CA ILE A 261 -1.36 0.91 16.37
C ILE A 261 -2.62 1.65 16.81
N SER A 262 -3.17 1.29 17.98
CA SER A 262 -4.44 1.86 18.45
C SER A 262 -4.31 3.32 18.94
N SER A 263 -3.15 3.69 19.48
CA SER A 263 -2.87 5.00 20.06
C SER A 263 -2.61 6.10 19.03
N ILE A 264 -2.30 5.75 17.78
CA ILE A 264 -2.02 6.74 16.72
C ILE A 264 -3.03 6.53 15.61
N LYS A 265 -3.79 7.58 15.24
CA LYS A 265 -4.72 7.50 14.12
C LYS A 265 -4.05 8.01 12.86
N TYR A 266 -4.10 7.21 11.79
CA TYR A 266 -3.53 7.62 10.51
C TYR A 266 -4.21 8.88 9.95
N TYR A 267 -5.49 9.10 10.28
CA TYR A 267 -6.25 10.27 9.82
C TYR A 267 -5.91 11.56 10.58
N ASP A 268 -5.23 11.47 11.73
CA ASP A 268 -4.63 12.63 12.41
C ASP A 268 -3.31 13.06 11.74
N ILE A 269 -2.69 12.15 10.97
CA ILE A 269 -1.47 12.40 10.19
C ILE A 269 -1.82 12.93 8.80
N VAL A 270 -2.70 12.21 8.09
CA VAL A 270 -3.21 12.59 6.77
C VAL A 270 -4.74 12.60 6.83
N PRO A 271 -5.36 13.81 6.85
CA PRO A 271 -6.81 13.96 6.84
C PRO A 271 -7.50 13.22 5.68
N LEU A 272 -8.78 12.87 5.88
CA LEU A 272 -9.53 12.02 4.95
C LEU A 272 -9.67 12.65 3.55
N ASP A 273 -9.92 13.94 3.46
CA ASP A 273 -9.98 14.72 2.22
C ASP A 273 -8.68 14.59 1.40
N HIS A 274 -7.52 14.70 2.05
CA HIS A 274 -6.23 14.47 1.40
C HIS A 274 -6.08 13.02 0.89
N LEU A 275 -6.55 12.03 1.67
CA LEU A 275 -6.52 10.62 1.28
C LEU A 275 -7.41 10.35 0.06
N LEU A 276 -8.63 10.91 0.04
CA LEU A 276 -9.59 10.72 -1.06
C LEU A 276 -9.08 11.37 -2.34
N ALA A 277 -8.68 12.64 -2.30
CA ALA A 277 -8.15 13.34 -3.47
C ALA A 277 -6.93 12.62 -4.05
N ARG A 278 -5.99 12.18 -3.20
CA ARG A 278 -4.80 11.44 -3.66
C ARG A 278 -5.14 10.05 -4.19
N MET A 279 -6.18 9.39 -3.67
CA MET A 279 -6.63 8.09 -4.17
C MET A 279 -7.20 8.19 -5.59
N GLU A 280 -7.88 9.30 -5.92
CA GLU A 280 -8.36 9.56 -7.27
C GLU A 280 -7.21 9.82 -8.26
N GLU A 281 -6.26 10.69 -7.88
CA GLU A 281 -5.20 11.15 -8.77
C GLU A 281 -4.09 10.10 -8.99
N ASP A 282 -3.70 9.38 -7.93
CA ASP A 282 -2.46 8.61 -7.91
C ASP A 282 -2.70 7.10 -7.98
N LYS A 283 -2.65 6.59 -9.21
CA LYS A 283 -2.80 5.16 -9.54
C LYS A 283 -1.76 4.27 -8.85
N VAL A 284 -0.59 4.79 -8.48
CA VAL A 284 0.50 3.99 -7.88
C VAL A 284 0.15 3.57 -6.46
N ILE A 285 -0.44 4.49 -5.68
CA ILE A 285 -0.77 4.26 -4.27
C ILE A 285 -2.28 4.11 -4.02
N ALA A 286 -3.15 4.31 -5.01
CA ALA A 286 -4.61 4.18 -4.89
C ALA A 286 -5.05 2.91 -4.14
N LYS A 287 -4.62 1.73 -4.60
CA LYS A 287 -4.92 0.45 -3.93
C LYS A 287 -4.40 0.39 -2.49
N THR A 288 -3.25 1.03 -2.21
CA THR A 288 -2.67 1.11 -0.87
C THR A 288 -3.50 2.03 0.04
N ILE A 289 -4.02 3.14 -0.48
CA ILE A 289 -4.93 4.03 0.25
C ILE A 289 -6.25 3.32 0.55
N VAL A 290 -6.81 2.55 -0.41
CA VAL A 290 -7.99 1.70 -0.15
C VAL A 290 -7.71 0.70 0.97
N ASN A 291 -6.55 0.04 0.97
CA ASN A 291 -6.12 -0.81 2.09
C ASN A 291 -5.99 -0.03 3.41
N LEU A 292 -5.66 1.25 3.40
CA LEU A 292 -5.60 2.07 4.61
C LEU A 292 -7.02 2.30 5.15
N ILE A 293 -7.95 2.75 4.30
CA ILE A 293 -9.24 3.27 4.74
C ILE A 293 -10.40 2.26 4.74
N HIS A 294 -10.27 1.07 4.14
CA HIS A 294 -11.43 0.19 3.93
C HIS A 294 -12.18 -0.19 5.22
N ASN A 295 -11.50 -0.39 6.36
CA ASN A 295 -12.16 -0.70 7.63
C ASN A 295 -13.09 0.42 8.13
N SER A 296 -12.86 1.65 7.66
CA SER A 296 -13.75 2.78 7.95
C SER A 296 -15.05 2.68 7.18
N TYR A 297 -15.08 2.06 5.99
CA TYR A 297 -16.29 1.93 5.16
C TYR A 297 -16.95 0.55 5.27
N PHE A 298 -16.13 -0.49 5.37
CA PHE A 298 -16.51 -1.89 5.58
C PHE A 298 -15.88 -2.34 6.91
N PRO A 299 -16.49 -1.99 8.06
CA PRO A 299 -16.00 -2.41 9.37
C PRO A 299 -16.05 -3.95 9.52
N LYS A 300 -15.50 -4.48 10.60
CA LYS A 300 -15.74 -5.89 10.94
C LYS A 300 -17.23 -6.06 11.30
N PRO A 301 -17.94 -7.05 10.74
CA PRO A 301 -19.31 -7.32 11.11
C PRO A 301 -19.40 -7.62 12.60
N ASP A 302 -20.35 -6.98 13.29
CA ASP A 302 -20.67 -7.28 14.68
C ASP A 302 -21.58 -8.53 14.71
N PRO A 303 -21.15 -9.65 15.31
CA PRO A 303 -21.97 -10.86 15.42
C PRO A 303 -23.30 -10.62 16.15
N GLU A 304 -23.35 -9.63 17.06
CA GLU A 304 -24.54 -9.28 17.82
C GLU A 304 -25.52 -8.43 17.01
N ARG A 305 -25.02 -7.75 15.96
CA ARG A 305 -25.80 -6.82 15.12
C ARG A 305 -25.55 -7.01 13.62
N PRO A 306 -25.80 -8.22 13.08
CA PRO A 306 -25.51 -8.52 11.68
C PRO A 306 -26.33 -7.65 10.70
N LYS A 307 -27.49 -7.15 11.13
CA LYS A 307 -28.38 -6.32 10.30
C LYS A 307 -27.89 -4.87 10.15
N GLU A 308 -27.28 -4.29 11.19
CA GLU A 308 -26.77 -2.91 11.15
C GLU A 308 -25.51 -2.77 10.29
N TYR A 309 -24.81 -3.88 10.06
CA TYR A 309 -23.56 -3.91 9.31
C TYR A 309 -23.72 -3.34 7.88
N LEU A 310 -24.65 -3.87 7.09
CA LEU A 310 -24.84 -3.44 5.69
C LEU A 310 -25.40 -2.02 5.61
N ASN A 311 -26.28 -1.64 6.53
CA ASN A 311 -26.79 -0.26 6.65
C ASN A 311 -25.63 0.73 6.88
N THR A 312 -24.74 0.41 7.81
CA THR A 312 -23.54 1.21 8.09
C THR A 312 -22.64 1.33 6.87
N CYS A 313 -22.41 0.22 6.15
CA CYS A 313 -21.57 0.21 4.95
C CYS A 313 -22.15 1.12 3.85
N VAL A 314 -23.45 0.98 3.56
CA VAL A 314 -24.14 1.79 2.54
C VAL A 314 -24.13 3.27 2.92
N ALA A 315 -24.44 3.61 4.17
CA ALA A 315 -24.43 4.99 4.65
C ALA A 315 -23.05 5.65 4.52
N ARG A 316 -21.98 4.98 4.94
CA ARG A 316 -20.61 5.50 4.82
C ARG A 316 -20.14 5.61 3.37
N CYS A 317 -20.55 4.68 2.52
CA CYS A 317 -20.27 4.72 1.08
C CYS A 317 -20.99 5.88 0.38
N ILE A 318 -22.25 6.15 0.74
CA ILE A 318 -22.98 7.33 0.28
C ILE A 318 -22.26 8.60 0.71
N GLU A 319 -21.76 8.68 1.94
CA GLU A 319 -21.01 9.85 2.40
C GLU A 319 -19.72 10.07 1.61
N MET A 320 -19.00 9.01 1.23
CA MET A 320 -17.86 9.11 0.33
C MET A 320 -18.28 9.59 -1.06
N ILE A 321 -19.38 9.06 -1.62
CA ILE A 321 -19.90 9.51 -2.92
C ILE A 321 -20.27 10.99 -2.92
N LYS A 322 -20.85 11.48 -1.81
CA LYS A 322 -21.17 12.91 -1.61
C LYS A 322 -19.92 13.76 -1.52
N THR A 323 -18.92 13.30 -0.77
CA THR A 323 -17.69 14.04 -0.51
C THR A 323 -16.80 14.11 -1.75
N ASP A 324 -16.61 12.97 -2.42
CA ASP A 324 -15.72 12.84 -3.56
C ASP A 324 -16.17 11.68 -4.48
N ARG A 325 -16.82 12.06 -5.58
CA ARG A 325 -17.35 11.12 -6.57
C ARG A 325 -16.23 10.33 -7.26
N GLY A 326 -15.12 10.96 -7.59
CA GLY A 326 -14.03 10.32 -8.32
C GLY A 326 -13.28 9.31 -7.45
N ALA A 327 -12.91 9.73 -6.23
CA ALA A 327 -12.32 8.84 -5.23
C ALA A 327 -13.22 7.64 -4.92
N SER A 328 -14.54 7.83 -4.80
CA SER A 328 -15.48 6.73 -4.55
C SER A 328 -15.38 5.62 -5.61
N ARG A 329 -15.21 5.97 -6.89
CA ARG A 329 -15.09 5.00 -7.99
C ARG A 329 -13.81 4.17 -7.85
N ILE A 330 -12.69 4.81 -7.53
CA ILE A 330 -11.41 4.13 -7.29
C ILE A 330 -11.49 3.21 -6.06
N PHE A 331 -12.18 3.65 -5.01
CA PHE A 331 -12.43 2.81 -3.84
C PHE A 331 -13.16 1.51 -4.22
N PHE A 332 -14.29 1.62 -4.93
CA PHE A 332 -15.07 0.45 -5.36
C PHE A 332 -14.31 -0.46 -6.33
N GLN A 333 -13.38 0.10 -7.11
CA GLN A 333 -12.54 -0.69 -8.02
C GLN A 333 -11.57 -1.62 -7.26
N HIS A 334 -11.07 -1.21 -6.10
CA HIS A 334 -10.03 -1.92 -5.37
C HIS A 334 -10.51 -2.64 -4.10
N ILE A 335 -11.65 -2.26 -3.53
CA ILE A 335 -12.17 -2.87 -2.30
C ILE A 335 -12.32 -4.40 -2.35
N PRO A 336 -12.65 -5.07 -3.49
CA PRO A 336 -12.73 -6.54 -3.51
C PRO A 336 -11.40 -7.25 -3.23
N SER A 337 -10.27 -6.54 -3.23
CA SER A 337 -8.98 -7.09 -2.80
C SER A 337 -8.84 -7.22 -1.27
N PHE A 338 -9.75 -6.63 -0.48
CA PHE A 338 -9.61 -6.50 0.98
C PHE A 338 -10.79 -7.02 1.78
N ILE A 339 -11.89 -7.41 1.12
CA ILE A 339 -13.08 -7.99 1.75
C ILE A 339 -13.50 -9.25 1.00
N ASP A 340 -14.21 -10.15 1.69
CA ASP A 340 -14.67 -11.39 1.08
C ASP A 340 -15.74 -11.13 0.01
N VAL A 341 -15.74 -11.99 -1.01
CA VAL A 341 -16.69 -11.90 -2.14
C VAL A 341 -18.15 -11.95 -1.70
N GLU A 342 -18.43 -12.61 -0.57
CA GLU A 342 -19.77 -12.65 0.02
C GLU A 342 -20.21 -11.26 0.51
N TYR A 343 -19.34 -10.51 1.18
CA TYR A 343 -19.66 -9.15 1.62
C TYR A 343 -19.80 -8.17 0.45
N VAL A 344 -19.01 -8.36 -0.62
CA VAL A 344 -19.21 -7.62 -1.89
C VAL A 344 -20.62 -7.86 -2.42
N ALA A 345 -21.02 -9.13 -2.53
CA ALA A 345 -22.34 -9.52 -3.04
C ALA A 345 -23.49 -8.98 -2.16
N GLN A 346 -23.35 -9.09 -0.84
CA GLN A 346 -24.34 -8.57 0.12
C GLN A 346 -24.48 -7.04 0.00
N PHE A 347 -23.36 -6.31 -0.11
CA PHE A 347 -23.38 -4.87 -0.31
C PHE A 347 -24.07 -4.49 -1.63
N MET A 348 -23.73 -5.15 -2.75
CA MET A 348 -24.34 -4.89 -4.05
C MET A 348 -25.87 -5.03 -4.03
N ILE A 349 -26.36 -6.12 -3.42
CA ILE A 349 -27.80 -6.37 -3.26
C ILE A 349 -28.43 -5.31 -2.36
N HIS A 350 -27.82 -5.02 -1.22
CA HIS A 350 -28.37 -4.10 -0.23
C HIS A 350 -28.40 -2.64 -0.70
N ALA A 351 -27.38 -2.22 -1.45
CA ALA A 351 -27.33 -0.89 -2.07
C ALA A 351 -28.50 -0.66 -3.04
N VAL A 352 -28.72 -1.59 -3.98
CA VAL A 352 -29.85 -1.49 -4.93
C VAL A 352 -31.19 -1.60 -4.22
N LYS A 353 -31.31 -2.49 -3.22
CA LYS A 353 -32.52 -2.61 -2.40
C LYS A 353 -32.84 -1.30 -1.67
N THR A 354 -31.83 -0.61 -1.14
CA THR A 354 -32.01 0.67 -0.43
C THR A 354 -32.59 1.74 -1.36
N VAL A 355 -32.07 1.85 -2.59
CA VAL A 355 -32.63 2.77 -3.60
C VAL A 355 -34.06 2.37 -4.00
N HIS A 356 -34.30 1.07 -4.20
CA HIS A 356 -35.63 0.57 -4.54
C HIS A 356 -36.67 0.86 -3.46
N PHE A 357 -36.28 0.73 -2.19
CA PHE A 357 -37.15 1.03 -1.06
C PHE A 357 -37.56 2.51 -1.03
N TYR A 358 -36.59 3.43 -1.17
CA TYR A 358 -36.86 4.87 -1.32
C TYR A 358 -37.85 5.15 -2.47
N VAL A 359 -37.62 4.55 -3.64
CA VAL A 359 -38.50 4.71 -4.80
C VAL A 359 -39.90 4.18 -4.51
N ARG A 360 -40.02 2.98 -3.92
CA ARG A 360 -41.29 2.37 -3.56
C ARG A 360 -42.07 3.26 -2.59
N ASN A 361 -41.42 3.79 -1.55
CA ASN A 361 -42.03 4.71 -0.60
C ASN A 361 -42.53 5.98 -1.28
N LYS A 362 -41.70 6.59 -2.13
CA LYS A 362 -42.10 7.79 -2.90
C LYS A 362 -43.26 7.51 -3.85
N MET A 363 -43.29 6.35 -4.51
CA MET A 363 -44.40 5.92 -5.35
C MET A 363 -45.66 5.60 -4.54
N MET A 364 -45.51 5.06 -3.33
CA MET A 364 -46.63 4.81 -2.41
C MET A 364 -47.18 6.10 -1.81
N SER A 365 -46.34 7.04 -1.39
CA SER A 365 -46.76 8.38 -0.94
C SER A 365 -47.44 9.20 -2.05
N GLN A 366 -47.11 8.94 -3.32
CA GLN A 366 -47.85 9.47 -4.48
C GLN A 366 -49.15 8.71 -4.79
N ARG A 367 -49.35 7.50 -4.23
CA ARG A 367 -50.52 6.62 -4.45
C ARG A 367 -51.45 6.50 -3.25
N THR A 368 -51.06 6.89 -2.04
CA THR A 368 -51.92 6.98 -0.85
C THR A 368 -52.87 8.17 -0.92
N ASP A 369 -53.65 8.21 -2.01
CA ASP A 369 -55.08 8.47 -1.95
C ASP A 369 -55.90 7.16 -1.94
N LEU A 370 -55.35 5.95 -2.19
CA LEU A 370 -56.09 4.69 -1.98
C LEU A 370 -55.23 3.47 -1.61
N CYS A 371 -55.52 2.96 -0.41
CA CYS A 371 -55.43 1.58 0.11
C CYS A 371 -54.06 0.88 0.31
N ASN A 372 -53.86 0.52 1.59
CA ASN A 372 -52.82 -0.34 2.15
C ASN A 372 -52.86 -1.76 1.60
N ILE A 373 -51.71 -2.28 1.17
CA ILE A 373 -51.47 -3.73 1.09
C ILE A 373 -50.06 -4.03 1.63
N SER A 374 -50.00 -5.04 2.49
CA SER A 374 -48.88 -5.54 3.27
C SER A 374 -48.00 -6.58 2.55
N SER A 375 -46.86 -6.91 3.17
CA SER A 375 -45.92 -8.05 2.98
C SER A 375 -44.72 -7.80 2.02
N GLU A 376 -43.46 -8.23 2.27
CA GLU A 376 -42.90 -9.21 3.21
C GLU A 376 -41.34 -9.10 3.35
N SER A 377 -40.84 -9.26 4.60
CA SER A 377 -39.50 -9.66 5.13
C SER A 377 -38.16 -9.27 4.45
N ILE A 378 -37.58 -8.15 4.90
CA ILE A 378 -36.34 -7.94 5.71
C ILE A 378 -36.59 -6.54 6.27
N SER A 379 -36.70 -6.38 7.59
CA SER A 379 -37.37 -5.29 8.31
C SER A 379 -37.36 -3.95 7.55
N GLU A 380 -38.46 -3.67 6.83
CA GLU A 380 -38.70 -2.40 6.12
C GLU A 380 -38.51 -1.21 7.08
N GLN A 381 -38.87 -1.41 8.36
CA GLN A 381 -38.62 -0.49 9.47
C GLN A 381 -37.17 -0.02 9.61
N ASP A 382 -36.17 -0.86 9.30
CA ASP A 382 -34.76 -0.50 9.42
C ASP A 382 -34.25 0.30 8.21
N ILE A 383 -34.90 0.15 7.05
CA ILE A 383 -34.59 0.94 5.85
C ILE A 383 -35.32 2.28 5.91
N GLU A 384 -36.56 2.32 6.43
CA GLU A 384 -37.30 3.55 6.72
C GLU A 384 -36.53 4.47 7.66
N ALA A 385 -36.03 3.94 8.78
CA ALA A 385 -35.22 4.71 9.74
C ALA A 385 -33.89 5.21 9.14
N MET A 386 -33.37 4.53 8.10
CA MET A 386 -32.14 4.91 7.42
C MET A 386 -32.40 5.99 6.33
N GLU A 387 -33.58 5.97 5.70
CA GLU A 387 -33.95 6.85 4.58
C GLU A 387 -33.92 8.34 4.95
N GLU A 388 -34.26 8.68 6.20
CA GLU A 388 -34.32 10.07 6.69
C GLU A 388 -32.96 10.81 6.60
N GLY A 389 -31.83 10.10 6.46
CA GLY A 389 -30.49 10.70 6.40
C GLY A 389 -29.68 10.45 5.12
N LEU A 390 -30.13 9.59 4.20
CA LEU A 390 -29.29 9.13 3.07
C LEU A 390 -29.29 10.04 1.83
N CYS A 391 -30.02 11.15 1.85
CA CYS A 391 -30.14 12.11 0.74
C CYS A 391 -30.49 11.45 -0.62
N LEU A 392 -31.24 10.35 -0.62
CA LEU A 392 -31.60 9.59 -1.83
C LEU A 392 -32.53 10.35 -2.80
N HIS A 393 -32.91 11.58 -2.47
CA HIS A 393 -33.56 12.52 -3.38
C HIS A 393 -32.61 13.12 -4.43
N ASP A 394 -31.30 13.12 -4.17
CA ASP A 394 -30.29 13.63 -5.10
C ASP A 394 -29.91 12.56 -6.15
N TYR A 395 -30.15 12.87 -7.42
CA TYR A 395 -29.84 12.00 -8.55
C TYR A 395 -28.34 11.67 -8.65
N ASN A 396 -27.44 12.55 -8.22
CA ASN A 396 -26.01 12.28 -8.25
C ASN A 396 -25.62 11.17 -7.27
N ILE A 397 -26.24 11.17 -6.08
CA ILE A 397 -26.01 10.15 -5.06
C ILE A 397 -26.55 8.80 -5.53
N VAL A 398 -27.77 8.78 -6.06
CA VAL A 398 -28.38 7.54 -6.56
C VAL A 398 -27.56 6.96 -7.72
N SER A 399 -27.20 7.79 -8.71
CA SER A 399 -26.33 7.37 -9.82
C SER A 399 -25.00 6.85 -9.29
N GLY A 400 -24.40 7.55 -8.33
CA GLY A 400 -23.14 7.15 -7.72
C GLY A 400 -23.18 5.80 -7.02
N LEU A 401 -24.28 5.49 -6.34
CA LEU A 401 -24.48 4.22 -5.66
C LEU A 401 -24.74 3.07 -6.65
N ILE A 402 -25.50 3.31 -7.73
CA ILE A 402 -25.73 2.31 -8.78
C ILE A 402 -24.44 2.04 -9.57
N ASP A 403 -23.66 3.08 -9.87
CA ASP A 403 -22.33 2.95 -10.46
C ASP A 403 -21.37 2.17 -9.56
N ALA A 404 -21.43 2.38 -8.24
CA ALA A 404 -20.63 1.62 -7.27
C ALA A 404 -20.90 0.11 -7.39
N VAL A 405 -22.17 -0.28 -7.50
CA VAL A 405 -22.56 -1.68 -7.74
C VAL A 405 -22.04 -2.19 -9.08
N SER A 406 -22.09 -1.36 -10.12
CA SER A 406 -21.55 -1.71 -11.43
C SER A 406 -20.03 -1.92 -11.41
N ILE A 407 -19.30 -1.05 -10.72
CA ILE A 407 -17.84 -1.15 -10.55
C ILE A 407 -17.48 -2.40 -9.73
N LEU A 408 -18.22 -2.68 -8.66
CA LEU A 408 -18.03 -3.89 -7.84
C LEU A 408 -18.27 -5.16 -8.63
N TRP A 409 -19.29 -5.17 -9.49
CA TRP A 409 -19.56 -6.28 -10.40
C TRP A 409 -18.35 -6.55 -11.30
N LEU A 410 -17.86 -5.52 -12.00
CA LEU A 410 -16.73 -5.64 -12.92
C LEU A 410 -15.43 -6.04 -12.21
N SER A 411 -15.10 -5.38 -11.10
CA SER A 411 -13.87 -5.64 -10.35
C SER A 411 -13.85 -7.02 -9.66
N SER A 412 -15.01 -7.56 -9.34
CA SER A 412 -15.16 -8.87 -8.70
C SER A 412 -15.52 -10.00 -9.66
N HIS A 413 -15.72 -9.70 -10.95
CA HIS A 413 -16.26 -10.64 -11.93
C HIS A 413 -15.49 -11.97 -11.97
N HIS A 414 -14.16 -11.89 -12.07
CA HIS A 414 -13.27 -13.07 -12.07
C HIS A 414 -13.41 -13.96 -10.82
N ASN A 415 -13.79 -13.38 -9.66
CA ASN A 415 -14.04 -14.13 -8.43
C ASN A 415 -15.47 -14.68 -8.41
N LEU A 416 -16.44 -13.92 -8.89
CA LEU A 416 -17.86 -14.31 -8.94
C LEU A 416 -18.11 -15.48 -9.93
N GLU A 417 -17.33 -15.57 -11.02
CA GLU A 417 -17.44 -16.66 -12.00
C GLU A 417 -16.84 -17.99 -11.55
N LYS A 418 -16.09 -18.01 -10.44
CA LYS A 418 -15.51 -19.25 -9.91
C LYS A 418 -16.61 -20.27 -9.61
N PRO A 419 -16.38 -21.58 -9.85
CA PRO A 419 -17.39 -22.62 -9.65
C PRO A 419 -18.01 -22.62 -8.25
N GLU A 420 -17.20 -22.34 -7.22
CA GLU A 420 -17.61 -22.22 -5.82
C GLU A 420 -18.62 -21.09 -5.55
N ASN A 421 -18.60 -20.02 -6.35
CA ASN A 421 -19.44 -18.82 -6.19
C ASN A 421 -20.69 -18.82 -7.08
N LYS A 422 -20.96 -19.89 -7.82
CA LYS A 422 -22.09 -19.98 -8.77
C LYS A 422 -23.46 -19.70 -8.12
N ASN A 423 -23.67 -20.16 -6.89
CA ASN A 423 -24.91 -19.91 -6.16
C ASN A 423 -25.03 -18.45 -5.70
N LEU A 424 -23.91 -17.84 -5.33
CA LEU A 424 -23.84 -16.44 -4.95
C LEU A 424 -24.18 -15.55 -6.16
N LEU A 425 -23.56 -15.81 -7.31
CA LEU A 425 -23.85 -15.09 -8.56
C LEU A 425 -25.33 -15.19 -8.95
N LYS A 426 -25.92 -16.38 -8.89
CA LYS A 426 -27.38 -16.57 -9.12
C LYS A 426 -28.22 -15.73 -8.17
N THR A 427 -27.81 -15.64 -6.90
CA THR A 427 -28.52 -14.86 -5.88
C THR A 427 -28.45 -13.37 -6.18
N ILE A 428 -27.27 -12.87 -6.54
CA ILE A 428 -27.08 -11.46 -6.93
C ILE A 428 -27.99 -11.14 -8.12
N VAL A 429 -27.91 -11.92 -9.21
CA VAL A 429 -28.73 -11.69 -10.42
C VAL A 429 -30.22 -11.69 -10.09
N ALA A 430 -30.71 -12.68 -9.32
CA ALA A 430 -32.12 -12.78 -8.97
C ALA A 430 -32.60 -11.60 -8.11
N LYS A 431 -31.80 -11.17 -7.12
CA LYS A 431 -32.17 -10.07 -6.22
C LYS A 431 -32.07 -8.70 -6.91
N LEU A 432 -31.03 -8.46 -7.70
CA LEU A 432 -30.88 -7.20 -8.43
C LEU A 432 -31.98 -7.04 -9.49
N SER A 433 -32.21 -8.06 -10.32
CA SER A 433 -33.21 -7.99 -11.39
C SER A 433 -34.63 -7.71 -10.87
N LYS A 434 -34.96 -8.21 -9.67
CA LYS A 434 -36.26 -7.94 -9.01
C LYS A 434 -36.50 -6.43 -8.79
N HIS A 435 -35.45 -5.67 -8.50
CA HIS A 435 -35.55 -4.25 -8.15
C HIS A 435 -35.31 -3.32 -9.35
N LEU A 436 -34.46 -3.74 -10.30
CA LEU A 436 -34.05 -2.92 -11.43
C LEU A 436 -35.21 -2.52 -12.37
N GLY A 437 -36.24 -3.36 -12.50
CA GLY A 437 -37.42 -3.03 -13.31
C GLY A 437 -38.16 -1.78 -12.82
N ASP A 438 -38.49 -1.75 -11.52
CA ASP A 438 -39.17 -0.60 -10.89
C ASP A 438 -38.29 0.66 -10.93
N LEU A 439 -36.98 0.50 -10.66
CA LEU A 439 -36.01 1.60 -10.72
C LEU A 439 -35.92 2.20 -12.12
N SER A 440 -35.87 1.36 -13.16
CA SER A 440 -35.79 1.82 -14.55
C SER A 440 -37.06 2.56 -14.99
N LEU A 441 -38.23 2.18 -14.46
CA LEU A 441 -39.48 2.88 -14.74
C LEU A 441 -39.55 4.23 -14.02
N PHE A 442 -39.15 4.27 -12.75
CA PHE A 442 -39.22 5.48 -11.94
C PHE A 442 -38.24 6.56 -12.39
N TYR A 443 -36.99 6.17 -12.67
CA TYR A 443 -35.93 7.09 -13.10
C TYR A 443 -35.88 7.33 -14.61
N LYS A 444 -36.94 6.95 -15.33
CA LYS A 444 -37.06 7.20 -16.76
C LYS A 444 -36.86 8.69 -17.06
N LEU A 445 -36.04 8.98 -18.07
CA LEU A 445 -35.60 10.30 -18.55
C LEU A 445 -34.86 11.17 -17.52
N THR A 446 -34.33 10.57 -16.45
CA THR A 446 -33.47 11.25 -15.47
C THR A 446 -32.00 10.90 -15.69
N PRO A 447 -31.04 11.68 -15.15
CA PRO A 447 -29.61 11.35 -15.20
C PRO A 447 -29.27 9.98 -14.58
N VAL A 448 -30.07 9.51 -13.61
CA VAL A 448 -29.90 8.21 -12.94
C VAL A 448 -30.13 7.04 -13.89
N TRP A 449 -30.91 7.25 -14.94
CA TRP A 449 -31.27 6.19 -15.87
C TRP A 449 -30.04 5.54 -16.49
N GLN A 450 -28.99 6.33 -16.76
CA GLN A 450 -27.77 5.83 -17.36
C GLN A 450 -27.09 4.75 -16.53
N SER A 451 -26.88 5.04 -15.25
CA SER A 451 -26.33 4.09 -14.29
C SER A 451 -27.20 2.84 -14.16
N ILE A 452 -28.54 2.99 -14.14
CA ILE A 452 -29.46 1.86 -14.01
C ILE A 452 -29.37 0.93 -15.22
N TYR A 453 -29.45 1.45 -16.44
CA TYR A 453 -29.42 0.57 -17.61
C TYR A 453 -28.03 -0.06 -17.82
N TYR A 454 -26.96 0.64 -17.43
CA TYR A 454 -25.63 0.06 -17.42
C TYR A 454 -25.54 -1.14 -16.48
N LEU A 455 -26.04 -1.02 -15.25
CA LEU A 455 -26.14 -2.14 -14.32
C LEU A 455 -27.05 -3.27 -14.84
N CYS A 456 -28.18 -2.90 -15.46
CA CYS A 456 -29.08 -3.87 -16.10
C CYS A 456 -28.37 -4.69 -17.17
N SER A 457 -27.39 -4.11 -17.87
CA SER A 457 -26.68 -4.80 -18.95
C SER A 457 -25.88 -6.02 -18.49
N PHE A 458 -25.54 -6.12 -17.21
CA PHE A 458 -24.88 -7.29 -16.62
C PHE A 458 -25.84 -8.45 -16.32
N MET A 459 -27.16 -8.21 -16.37
CA MET A 459 -28.16 -9.24 -16.11
C MET A 459 -28.40 -10.06 -17.38
N PRO A 460 -28.68 -11.38 -17.29
CA PRO A 460 -29.07 -12.17 -18.46
C PRO A 460 -30.32 -11.59 -19.12
N SER A 461 -30.43 -11.65 -20.45
CA SER A 461 -31.55 -11.06 -21.21
C SER A 461 -32.92 -11.58 -20.78
N ARG A 462 -32.99 -12.81 -20.23
CA ARG A 462 -34.24 -13.36 -19.67
C ARG A 462 -34.73 -12.61 -18.43
N ALA A 463 -33.83 -11.98 -17.68
CA ALA A 463 -34.16 -11.22 -16.48
C ALA A 463 -34.61 -9.79 -16.81
N ILE A 464 -34.14 -9.22 -17.93
CA ILE A 464 -34.48 -7.87 -18.40
C ILE A 464 -34.75 -7.87 -19.92
N PRO A 465 -35.87 -8.45 -20.38
CA PRO A 465 -36.11 -8.77 -21.80
C PRO A 465 -36.26 -7.55 -22.72
N THR A 466 -36.56 -6.37 -22.19
CA THR A 466 -36.78 -5.13 -22.97
C THR A 466 -35.54 -4.24 -23.08
N LEU A 467 -34.42 -4.60 -22.45
CA LEU A 467 -33.23 -3.74 -22.41
C LEU A 467 -32.61 -3.57 -23.80
N ALA A 468 -32.34 -4.66 -24.50
CA ALA A 468 -31.67 -4.62 -25.81
C ALA A 468 -32.48 -3.82 -26.85
N SER A 469 -33.79 -4.04 -26.93
CA SER A 469 -34.66 -3.31 -27.85
C SER A 469 -34.72 -1.81 -27.53
N LEU A 470 -34.72 -1.43 -26.25
CA LEU A 470 -34.62 -0.04 -25.82
C LEU A 470 -33.27 0.58 -26.20
N CYS A 471 -32.16 -0.13 -26.00
CA CYS A 471 -30.83 0.34 -26.37
C CYS A 471 -30.72 0.55 -27.89
N PHE A 472 -31.22 -0.37 -28.71
CA PHE A 472 -31.27 -0.20 -30.16
C PHE A 472 -32.14 0.98 -30.60
N TYR A 473 -33.30 1.16 -29.96
CA TYR A 473 -34.18 2.29 -30.24
C TYR A 473 -33.46 3.62 -29.96
N ARG A 474 -32.86 3.76 -28.77
CA ARG A 474 -32.12 4.96 -28.36
C ARG A 474 -30.91 5.20 -29.26
N LEU A 475 -30.15 4.16 -29.59
CA LEU A 475 -28.98 4.24 -30.46
C LEU A 475 -29.34 4.81 -31.84
N LYS A 476 -30.53 4.50 -32.37
CA LYS A 476 -31.05 5.05 -33.64
C LYS A 476 -31.59 6.48 -33.53
N GLU A 477 -31.92 6.96 -32.33
CA GLU A 477 -32.33 8.34 -32.09
C GLU A 477 -31.14 9.29 -31.91
N LEU A 478 -29.94 8.78 -31.63
CA LEU A 478 -28.76 9.62 -31.41
C LEU A 478 -28.34 10.31 -32.71
N ASP A 479 -27.88 11.56 -32.56
CA ASP A 479 -27.39 12.37 -33.67
C ASP A 479 -25.90 12.71 -33.52
N SER A 480 -25.33 13.37 -34.53
CA SER A 480 -23.90 13.75 -34.53
C SER A 480 -23.52 14.77 -33.45
N SER A 481 -24.49 15.37 -32.75
CA SER A 481 -24.26 16.31 -31.64
C SER A 481 -24.26 15.63 -30.28
N THR A 482 -24.65 14.36 -30.22
CA THR A 482 -24.72 13.58 -28.99
C THR A 482 -23.31 13.27 -28.45
N PRO A 483 -23.09 13.39 -27.12
CA PRO A 483 -21.80 13.06 -26.50
C PRO A 483 -21.35 11.62 -26.76
N TYR A 484 -20.04 11.44 -26.94
CA TYR A 484 -19.41 10.14 -27.19
C TYR A 484 -19.74 9.11 -26.09
N GLU A 485 -19.83 9.55 -24.84
CA GLU A 485 -20.12 8.72 -23.68
C GLU A 485 -21.49 8.04 -23.75
N GLU A 486 -22.49 8.73 -24.32
CA GLU A 486 -23.85 8.17 -24.46
C GLU A 486 -23.88 7.06 -25.52
N TYR A 487 -23.15 7.24 -26.64
CA TYR A 487 -22.93 6.17 -27.61
C TYR A 487 -22.24 4.97 -26.95
N MET A 488 -21.10 5.20 -26.29
CA MET A 488 -20.31 4.12 -25.69
C MET A 488 -21.11 3.31 -24.68
N THR A 489 -21.91 3.98 -23.84
CA THR A 489 -22.69 3.27 -22.81
C THR A 489 -23.75 2.38 -23.46
N LEU A 490 -24.45 2.84 -24.51
CA LEU A 490 -25.43 2.01 -25.23
C LEU A 490 -24.77 0.81 -25.94
N LEU A 491 -23.61 1.04 -26.57
CA LEU A 491 -22.87 -0.02 -27.25
C LEU A 491 -22.37 -1.07 -26.25
N GLU A 492 -21.79 -0.65 -25.13
CA GLU A 492 -21.37 -1.55 -24.05
C GLU A 492 -22.54 -2.38 -23.53
N CYS A 493 -23.72 -1.76 -23.35
CA CYS A 493 -24.90 -2.48 -22.90
C CYS A 493 -25.36 -3.55 -23.89
N LEU A 494 -25.37 -3.25 -25.20
CA LEU A 494 -25.72 -4.23 -26.23
C LEU A 494 -24.70 -5.38 -26.29
N CYS A 495 -23.41 -5.08 -26.17
CA CYS A 495 -22.35 -6.09 -26.09
C CYS A 495 -22.54 -7.01 -24.87
N ASN A 496 -22.81 -6.44 -23.68
CA ASN A 496 -23.05 -7.21 -22.46
C ASN A 496 -24.32 -8.09 -22.55
N GLN A 497 -25.31 -7.67 -23.35
CA GLN A 497 -26.52 -8.45 -23.65
C GLN A 497 -26.30 -9.53 -24.73
N ASN A 498 -25.08 -9.71 -25.24
CA ASN A 498 -24.73 -10.61 -26.35
C ASN A 498 -25.42 -10.25 -27.69
N GLU A 499 -25.70 -8.96 -27.93
CA GLU A 499 -26.33 -8.46 -29.16
C GLU A 499 -25.31 -7.95 -30.19
N SER A 500 -24.07 -8.43 -30.13
CA SER A 500 -22.97 -7.96 -30.99
C SER A 500 -23.23 -8.15 -32.48
N GLU A 501 -23.90 -9.25 -32.88
CA GLU A 501 -24.26 -9.51 -34.27
C GLU A 501 -25.31 -8.52 -34.79
N SER A 502 -26.39 -8.33 -34.04
CA SER A 502 -27.43 -7.33 -34.30
C SER A 502 -26.83 -5.92 -34.40
N LEU A 503 -25.88 -5.60 -33.52
CA LEU A 503 -25.16 -4.33 -33.55
C LEU A 503 -24.30 -4.14 -34.80
N LEU A 504 -23.54 -5.17 -35.21
CA LEU A 504 -22.74 -5.12 -36.44
C LEU A 504 -23.62 -4.91 -37.68
N ASN A 505 -24.83 -5.49 -37.71
CA ASN A 505 -25.77 -5.26 -38.80
C ASN A 505 -26.24 -3.80 -38.86
N VAL A 506 -26.59 -3.19 -37.73
CA VAL A 506 -26.96 -1.76 -37.67
C VAL A 506 -25.80 -0.86 -38.11
N LEU A 507 -24.58 -1.14 -37.64
CA LEU A 507 -23.40 -0.37 -38.04
C LEU A 507 -23.12 -0.50 -39.55
N LYS A 508 -23.29 -1.70 -40.11
CA LYS A 508 -23.19 -1.94 -41.56
C LYS A 508 -24.22 -1.11 -42.33
N GLU A 509 -25.48 -1.12 -41.91
CA GLU A 509 -26.55 -0.31 -42.53
C GLU A 509 -26.19 1.19 -42.52
N TRP A 510 -25.67 1.70 -41.40
CA TRP A 510 -25.26 3.11 -41.29
C TRP A 510 -24.08 3.46 -42.19
N ILE A 511 -23.08 2.57 -42.31
CA ILE A 511 -21.95 2.76 -43.21
C ILE A 511 -22.43 2.77 -44.67
N GLU A 512 -23.30 1.83 -45.06
CA GLU A 512 -23.89 1.76 -46.40
C GLU A 512 -24.70 3.02 -46.74
N GLN A 513 -25.52 3.50 -45.80
CA GLN A 513 -26.26 4.77 -45.96
C GLN A 513 -25.32 5.98 -46.09
N GLY A 514 -24.24 6.03 -45.31
CA GLY A 514 -23.24 7.09 -45.38
C GLY A 514 -22.55 7.16 -46.75
N PHE A 515 -22.18 6.01 -47.32
CA PHE A 515 -21.61 5.94 -48.67
C PHE A 515 -22.63 6.35 -49.75
N GLN A 516 -23.89 5.95 -49.62
CA GLN A 516 -24.94 6.34 -50.56
C GLN A 516 -25.20 7.86 -50.53
N GLN A 517 -25.18 8.50 -49.36
CA GLN A 517 -25.39 9.96 -49.25
C GLN A 517 -24.24 10.80 -49.84
N GLN A 518 -23.00 10.30 -49.83
CA GLN A 518 -21.86 10.99 -50.48
C GLN A 518 -21.95 10.95 -52.01
N ILE A 519 -22.47 9.87 -52.59
CA ILE A 519 -22.66 9.73 -54.04
C ILE A 519 -23.70 10.73 -54.57
N PHE A 520 -24.73 11.08 -53.79
CA PHE A 520 -25.75 12.06 -54.17
C PHE A 520 -25.37 13.54 -53.96
N LYS A 521 -24.34 13.85 -53.15
CA LYS A 521 -23.82 15.23 -53.01
C LYS A 521 -22.78 15.59 -54.07
N ALA A 522 -22.27 14.62 -54.82
CA ALA A 522 -21.32 14.83 -55.91
C ALA A 522 -22.04 14.89 -57.28
N THR A 523 -22.92 15.88 -57.49
CA THR A 523 -23.43 16.20 -58.84
C THR A 523 -22.44 17.18 -59.52
N PRO A 524 -22.10 17.04 -60.82
CA PRO A 524 -21.08 17.87 -61.47
C PRO A 524 -21.57 19.33 -61.62
N PRO A 525 -20.67 20.33 -61.72
CA PRO A 525 -21.08 21.70 -62.00
C PRO A 525 -21.74 21.77 -63.39
N ALA A 526 -22.90 22.40 -63.46
CA ALA A 526 -23.66 22.62 -64.68
C ALA A 526 -22.78 23.30 -65.75
N THR A 527 -22.57 22.63 -66.87
CA THR A 527 -22.04 23.22 -68.09
C THR A 527 -23.00 24.30 -68.58
N LYS A 528 -22.50 25.53 -68.66
CA LYS A 528 -23.12 26.65 -69.38
C LYS A 528 -23.09 26.36 -70.87
N GLU A 529 -24.24 26.43 -71.53
CA GLU A 529 -24.34 26.87 -72.93
C GLU A 529 -24.47 28.39 -72.97
#